data_AF-A0A814HFN9-F1
#
_entry.id   AF-A0A814HFN9-F1
#
_cell.length_a   1.000
_cell.length_b   1.000
_cell.length_c   1.000
_cell.angle_alpha   90.00
_cell.angle_beta   90.00
_cell.angle_gamma   90.00
#
_symmetry.space_group_name_H-M   'P 1'
#
loop_
_entity.id
_entity.type
_entity.pdbx_description
1 polymer ?
#
loop_
_entity_poly.entity_id
_entity_poly.type
_entity_poly.pdbx_seq_one_letter_code
_entity_poly.pdbx_strand_id
1 'polypeptide(L)'
;MNNSNKRKRSSVASTVLSGRGDQQVSSTLNSSNLNFLETSSSENGNQQIESSSFNSQPLNDDQDQAEISTNESEDIYFEKVNVLNNSNQEIEMLQCKKENLIKYYQLSTVGGHTSENLEFHILEVLEQFGLKNKIFSIVTDNAANIRRTVLDINLDHEPIRCIGHVLHLIVKKFIEKCEEIEKNNKKDEIFDNYEKNMFEIGYILSKCRKIVCSFNHSSNLKELLDEQQKDEEKVLGLVQDVKTRWHSTLLMIKRIHKLHSFIETIFHRQEYKNLKINLLENDELIELRELIDLLSPFNKISETLSGETYVTSSLIIPGFKYIEKKLKIEEKDSDLVKNMKKIITEIFDEYSENYDLEKNPLLLAASFLNPFYKNFQFVTPSYRRSDFLKVAKGFLIDLFKKKRFDEQITKISKVKKNKEDNLRKKLNFESESESDGDDIDVFDIKRELKNYLTDPSNDDALIYWEKNQHEFPILSTLASVILAAPATSVPSERLFSHAGSQLWDRRNRLSKSNFEKIMFIYENFDV
;
A
#
# COMPACT_ATOMS: atom_id res chain seq x y z
N MET A 1 -12.32 75.03 5.68
CA MET A 1 -13.61 74.35 5.91
C MET A 1 -13.28 72.90 6.29
N ASN A 2 -13.08 72.61 7.59
CA ASN A 2 -14.06 72.06 8.56
C ASN A 2 -14.52 70.64 8.18
N ASN A 3 -14.54 69.61 9.03
CA ASN A 3 -14.15 69.44 10.45
C ASN A 3 -14.20 67.91 10.77
N SER A 4 -13.22 67.40 11.53
CA SER A 4 -13.25 66.49 12.71
C SER A 4 -14.31 65.34 12.83
N ASN A 5 -14.08 64.13 13.39
CA ASN A 5 -13.42 63.74 14.66
C ASN A 5 -13.32 62.18 14.82
N LYS A 6 -12.21 61.69 15.44
CA LYS A 6 -12.05 60.75 16.61
C LYS A 6 -13.03 59.54 16.81
N ARG A 7 -12.69 58.34 17.33
CA ARG A 7 -11.71 57.82 18.34
C ARG A 7 -11.88 56.27 18.44
N LYS A 8 -10.80 55.45 18.49
CA LYS A 8 -10.20 54.68 19.63
C LYS A 8 -10.85 53.36 20.15
N ARG A 9 -9.96 52.34 20.23
CA ARG A 9 -9.86 51.04 20.93
C ARG A 9 -10.39 50.93 22.39
N SER A 10 -10.78 49.70 22.79
CA SER A 10 -10.28 48.91 23.98
C SER A 10 -11.16 47.65 24.18
N SER A 11 -10.66 46.41 24.11
CA SER A 11 -10.09 45.55 25.18
C SER A 11 -10.87 45.52 26.51
N VAL A 12 -11.38 44.34 26.92
CA VAL A 12 -11.37 43.88 28.33
C VAL A 12 -11.33 42.35 28.37
N ALA A 13 -10.35 41.81 29.09
CA ALA A 13 -10.36 40.49 29.69
C ALA A 13 -10.65 40.64 31.20
N SER A 14 -11.36 39.68 31.81
CA SER A 14 -11.41 39.47 33.26
C SER A 14 -11.93 38.04 33.52
N THR A 15 -11.19 37.08 34.08
CA THR A 15 -10.65 36.96 35.46
C THR A 15 -11.67 36.30 36.42
N VAL A 16 -11.40 35.02 36.75
CA VAL A 16 -11.24 34.47 38.13
C VAL A 16 -12.41 33.86 38.95
N LEU A 17 -12.13 32.61 39.36
CA LEU A 17 -12.36 31.87 40.63
C LEU A 17 -13.76 31.39 41.12
N SER A 18 -13.73 30.08 41.40
CA SER A 18 -14.11 29.36 42.64
C SER A 18 -15.58 29.02 42.95
N GLY A 19 -15.79 27.77 43.39
CA GLY A 19 -16.93 27.42 44.24
C GLY A 19 -17.46 25.99 44.17
N ARG A 20 -16.78 25.06 44.87
CA ARG A 20 -17.28 23.93 45.70
C ARG A 20 -18.61 23.21 45.36
N GLY A 21 -18.56 21.87 45.46
CA GLY A 21 -19.73 21.04 45.79
C GLY A 21 -19.42 19.55 45.81
N ASP A 22 -19.10 19.03 47.00
CA ASP A 22 -18.87 17.62 47.33
C ASP A 22 -20.06 16.69 47.00
N GLN A 23 -19.79 15.42 46.66
CA GLN A 23 -20.59 14.28 47.13
C GLN A 23 -19.79 12.96 47.16
N GLN A 24 -19.31 12.66 48.37
CA GLN A 24 -19.20 11.39 49.09
C GLN A 24 -18.97 10.05 48.36
N VAL A 25 -17.86 9.42 48.75
CA VAL A 25 -17.58 7.98 48.75
C VAL A 25 -17.96 7.38 50.11
N SER A 26 -18.55 6.18 50.11
CA SER A 26 -18.35 5.06 51.07
C SER A 26 -19.41 4.00 50.74
N SER A 27 -19.26 2.69 50.90
CA SER A 27 -18.23 1.75 51.32
C SER A 27 -18.97 0.40 51.37
N THR A 28 -18.35 -0.73 51.03
CA THR A 28 -18.30 -1.92 51.91
C THR A 28 -17.60 -3.11 51.24
N LEU A 29 -16.61 -3.61 51.96
CA LEU A 29 -16.02 -4.94 51.85
C LEU A 29 -17.05 -6.01 52.23
N ASN A 30 -16.96 -7.19 51.62
CA ASN A 30 -17.14 -8.44 52.36
C ASN A 30 -16.46 -9.62 51.65
N SER A 31 -15.54 -10.23 52.38
CA SER A 31 -14.90 -11.53 52.14
C SER A 31 -15.58 -12.59 53.00
N SER A 32 -15.97 -13.75 52.47
CA SER A 32 -15.96 -15.02 53.25
C SER A 32 -16.20 -16.27 52.40
N ASN A 33 -15.26 -17.22 52.54
CA ASN A 33 -15.47 -18.66 52.81
C ASN A 33 -16.03 -19.59 51.73
N LEU A 34 -15.70 -20.89 51.66
CA LEU A 34 -14.63 -21.80 52.09
C LEU A 34 -15.05 -23.18 51.53
N ASN A 35 -14.07 -23.98 51.07
CA ASN A 35 -13.96 -25.43 51.20
C ASN A 35 -14.77 -26.47 50.37
N PHE A 36 -13.95 -27.35 49.75
CA PHE A 36 -13.99 -28.82 49.65
C PHE A 36 -15.06 -29.54 48.81
N LEU A 37 -14.59 -30.32 47.83
CA LEU A 37 -14.63 -31.79 47.87
C LEU A 37 -13.75 -32.41 46.76
N GLU A 38 -12.71 -33.12 47.19
CA GLU A 38 -12.07 -34.20 46.44
C GLU A 38 -13.04 -35.40 46.37
N THR A 39 -13.04 -36.15 45.26
CA THR A 39 -13.04 -37.62 45.31
C THR A 39 -12.33 -38.19 44.08
N SER A 40 -11.45 -39.13 44.38
CA SER A 40 -10.60 -39.94 43.51
C SER A 40 -11.26 -41.30 43.20
N SER A 41 -10.87 -41.92 42.08
CA SER A 41 -10.68 -43.38 41.85
C SER A 41 -10.51 -43.61 40.34
N SER A 42 -9.32 -44.00 39.82
CA SER A 42 -8.80 -45.38 39.67
C SER A 42 -9.72 -46.26 38.78
N GLU A 43 -9.30 -47.04 37.80
CA GLU A 43 -8.00 -47.62 37.44
C GLU A 43 -8.19 -48.44 36.14
N ASN A 44 -7.09 -48.66 35.41
CA ASN A 44 -6.73 -49.87 34.64
C ASN A 44 -7.52 -50.35 33.38
N GLY A 45 -6.74 -50.70 32.34
CA GLY A 45 -7.10 -51.83 31.46
C GLY A 45 -6.64 -51.82 30.00
N ASN A 46 -5.35 -52.09 29.79
CA ASN A 46 -4.66 -52.74 28.65
C ASN A 46 -5.42 -53.31 27.41
N GLN A 47 -4.65 -53.33 26.30
CA GLN A 47 -4.59 -54.24 25.12
C GLN A 47 -4.94 -53.57 23.77
N GLN A 48 -3.97 -53.30 22.87
CA GLN A 48 -3.22 -54.17 21.94
C GLN A 48 -4.00 -54.61 20.68
N ILE A 49 -3.37 -54.35 19.52
CA ILE A 49 -3.29 -55.16 18.27
C ILE A 49 -4.18 -54.79 17.06
N GLU A 50 -3.46 -54.48 15.95
CA GLU A 50 -3.75 -54.67 14.50
C GLU A 50 -4.99 -54.01 13.86
N SER A 51 -5.11 -53.81 12.55
CA SER A 51 -4.24 -53.65 11.37
C SER A 51 -5.19 -53.42 10.18
N SER A 52 -4.76 -52.68 9.14
CA SER A 52 -5.44 -52.55 7.82
C SER A 52 -6.82 -51.85 7.85
N SER A 53 -7.36 -51.22 6.81
CA SER A 53 -7.12 -51.24 5.38
C SER A 53 -7.81 -50.01 4.75
N PHE A 54 -7.29 -49.57 3.61
CA PHE A 54 -7.93 -48.62 2.69
C PHE A 54 -9.37 -49.07 2.36
N ASN A 55 -10.33 -48.13 2.38
CA ASN A 55 -11.35 -48.10 1.34
C ASN A 55 -12.02 -46.72 1.20
N SER A 56 -12.28 -46.43 -0.07
CA SER A 56 -12.89 -45.28 -0.72
C SER A 56 -14.28 -44.87 -0.23
N GLN A 57 -14.51 -43.55 -0.22
CA GLN A 57 -15.72 -42.71 -0.39
C GLN A 57 -17.08 -43.39 -0.66
N PRO A 58 -18.26 -42.75 -0.36
CA PRO A 58 -18.51 -41.29 -0.44
C PRO A 58 -19.47 -40.65 0.61
N LEU A 59 -19.47 -39.32 0.59
CA LEU A 59 -20.55 -38.34 0.84
C LEU A 59 -21.80 -38.80 1.62
N ASN A 60 -22.07 -38.13 2.74
CA ASN A 60 -23.33 -37.40 2.92
C ASN A 60 -23.18 -36.30 3.97
N ASP A 61 -23.88 -35.21 3.67
CA ASP A 61 -24.00 -33.98 4.43
C ASP A 61 -24.32 -34.22 5.90
N ASP A 62 -23.69 -33.44 6.77
CA ASP A 62 -24.41 -32.83 7.87
C ASP A 62 -23.82 -31.46 8.21
N GLN A 63 -24.77 -30.60 8.52
CA GLN A 63 -24.67 -29.17 8.71
C GLN A 63 -23.71 -28.83 9.86
N ASP A 64 -22.73 -27.97 9.58
CA ASP A 64 -22.18 -27.10 10.61
C ASP A 64 -22.12 -25.68 10.06
N GLN A 65 -23.05 -24.88 10.57
CA GLN A 65 -23.03 -23.43 10.50
C GLN A 65 -21.76 -22.95 11.22
N ALA A 66 -20.68 -22.74 10.46
CA ALA A 66 -19.61 -21.90 10.93
C ALA A 66 -20.12 -20.45 10.88
N GLU A 67 -20.59 -19.96 12.02
CA GLU A 67 -20.64 -18.53 12.32
C GLU A 67 -19.27 -17.94 11.95
N ILE A 68 -19.23 -17.27 10.80
CA ILE A 68 -18.12 -16.42 10.42
C ILE A 68 -18.20 -15.25 11.40
N SER A 69 -17.49 -15.39 12.52
CA SER A 69 -17.24 -14.30 13.44
C SER A 69 -16.57 -13.20 12.64
N THR A 70 -17.35 -12.16 12.39
CA THR A 70 -16.92 -10.82 11.99
C THR A 70 -16.02 -10.27 13.07
N ASN A 71 -14.75 -10.67 13.04
CA ASN A 71 -13.69 -9.85 13.60
C ASN A 71 -13.15 -9.05 12.43
N GLU A 72 -13.48 -7.76 12.42
CA GLU A 72 -12.68 -6.74 11.79
C GLU A 72 -11.25 -6.91 12.30
N SER A 73 -10.43 -7.65 11.57
CA SER A 73 -9.01 -7.69 11.82
C SER A 73 -8.43 -6.40 11.24
N GLU A 74 -8.28 -5.40 12.11
CA GLU A 74 -7.35 -4.31 11.89
C GLU A 74 -5.96 -4.94 11.88
N ASP A 75 -5.58 -5.43 10.70
CA ASP A 75 -4.32 -6.13 10.50
C ASP A 75 -3.16 -5.11 10.53
N ILE A 76 -2.49 -5.00 11.67
CA ILE A 76 -1.27 -4.20 11.80
C ILE A 76 -0.10 -5.06 11.36
N TYR A 77 0.38 -4.83 10.14
CA TYR A 77 1.52 -5.54 9.58
C TYR A 77 2.81 -4.76 9.82
N PHE A 78 3.89 -5.46 10.18
CA PHE A 78 5.22 -4.88 10.11
C PHE A 78 5.55 -4.57 8.65
N GLU A 79 5.54 -3.28 8.35
CA GLU A 79 5.90 -2.76 7.07
C GLU A 79 7.41 -2.71 6.88
N LYS A 80 7.80 -2.90 5.61
CA LYS A 80 9.18 -3.08 5.17
C LYS A 80 10.11 -2.03 5.79
N VAL A 81 11.03 -2.51 6.61
CA VAL A 81 12.12 -1.72 7.17
C VAL A 81 13.30 -1.86 6.23
N ASN A 82 13.72 -0.76 5.60
CA ASN A 82 14.99 -0.76 4.87
C ASN A 82 16.14 -0.81 5.86
N VAL A 83 16.81 -1.96 5.90
CA VAL A 83 17.95 -2.24 6.79
C VAL A 83 19.26 -2.07 6.03
N LEU A 84 20.17 -1.28 6.60
CA LEU A 84 21.56 -1.20 6.16
C LEU A 84 22.31 -2.48 6.58
N ASN A 85 22.68 -3.32 5.63
CA ASN A 85 23.62 -4.42 5.87
C ASN A 85 25.05 -3.86 6.01
N ASN A 86 25.58 -3.93 7.23
CA ASN A 86 26.96 -3.54 7.56
C ASN A 86 27.95 -4.73 7.50
N SER A 87 27.56 -5.89 6.96
CA SER A 87 28.46 -7.04 6.84
C SER A 87 29.24 -7.03 5.52
N ASN A 88 30.56 -7.01 5.66
CA ASN A 88 31.60 -7.08 4.64
C ASN A 88 31.27 -7.85 3.35
N GLN A 89 31.80 -7.27 2.26
CA GLN A 89 32.01 -7.80 0.90
C GLN A 89 30.83 -7.63 -0.08
N GLU A 90 31.18 -6.99 -1.21
CA GLU A 90 30.36 -6.69 -2.38
C GLU A 90 29.28 -5.61 -2.21
N ILE A 91 29.60 -4.41 -2.71
CA ILE A 91 28.58 -3.50 -3.25
C ILE A 91 28.15 -4.13 -4.58
N GLU A 92 27.51 -5.30 -4.52
CA GLU A 92 26.43 -5.53 -5.45
C GLU A 92 25.40 -4.51 -5.02
N MET A 93 25.08 -3.56 -5.90
CA MET A 93 23.81 -2.88 -5.75
C MET A 93 22.78 -3.96 -5.50
N LEU A 94 22.22 -3.97 -4.28
CA LEU A 94 21.19 -4.90 -3.89
C LEU A 94 20.03 -4.65 -4.83
N GLN A 95 20.08 -5.43 -5.91
CA GLN A 95 19.04 -5.75 -6.83
C GLN A 95 17.76 -5.85 -6.01
N CYS A 96 16.67 -5.30 -6.54
CA CYS A 96 15.31 -5.46 -6.05
C CYS A 96 14.90 -6.95 -6.07
N LYS A 97 15.61 -7.80 -5.33
CA LYS A 97 15.60 -9.27 -5.43
C LYS A 97 15.58 -9.99 -4.10
N LYS A 98 15.83 -9.34 -2.96
CA LYS A 98 15.64 -10.01 -1.66
C LYS A 98 14.96 -9.08 -0.69
N GLU A 99 13.64 -9.19 -0.70
CA GLU A 99 12.79 -8.66 0.35
C GLU A 99 13.03 -9.52 1.59
N ASN A 100 14.05 -9.18 2.37
CA ASN A 100 14.31 -9.92 3.60
C ASN A 100 13.22 -9.57 4.61
N LEU A 101 12.25 -10.46 4.84
CA LEU A 101 11.36 -10.38 5.97
C LEU A 101 12.21 -10.44 7.25
N ILE A 102 12.27 -9.35 8.00
CA ILE A 102 13.11 -9.27 9.21
C ILE A 102 12.44 -10.05 10.35
N LYS A 103 11.14 -9.84 10.57
CA LYS A 103 10.37 -10.56 11.59
C LYS A 103 8.86 -10.42 11.36
N TYR A 104 8.11 -11.46 11.73
CA TYR A 104 6.66 -11.41 11.90
C TYR A 104 6.34 -11.29 13.39
N TYR A 105 5.30 -10.53 13.72
CA TYR A 105 4.68 -10.55 15.04
C TYR A 105 3.17 -10.59 14.85
N GLN A 106 2.53 -11.59 15.45
CA GLN A 106 1.10 -11.54 15.69
C GLN A 106 0.88 -10.95 17.08
N LEU A 107 0.50 -9.67 17.16
CA LEU A 107 0.13 -9.05 18.43
C LEU A 107 -1.00 -9.88 19.05
N SER A 108 -0.70 -10.60 20.15
CA SER A 108 -1.75 -11.14 21.00
C SER A 108 -2.45 -9.95 21.64
N THR A 109 -3.77 -9.96 21.58
CA THR A 109 -4.74 -8.98 22.09
C THR A 109 -4.69 -8.70 23.60
N VAL A 110 -3.56 -8.92 24.27
CA VAL A 110 -3.36 -8.58 25.67
C VAL A 110 -2.73 -7.19 25.73
N GLY A 111 -3.54 -6.14 25.54
CA GLY A 111 -3.11 -4.74 25.71
C GLY A 111 -3.77 -3.69 24.82
N GLY A 112 -4.45 -4.10 23.75
CA GLY A 112 -5.02 -3.18 22.75
C GLY A 112 -3.97 -2.66 21.75
N HIS A 113 -4.41 -2.34 20.54
CA HIS A 113 -3.57 -1.83 19.44
C HIS A 113 -3.20 -0.34 19.61
N THR A 114 -2.84 0.10 20.81
CA THR A 114 -2.46 1.49 21.06
C THR A 114 -1.10 1.82 20.43
N SER A 115 -0.86 3.10 20.14
CA SER A 115 0.41 3.57 19.56
C SER A 115 1.62 3.20 20.43
N GLU A 116 1.48 3.23 21.75
CA GLU A 116 2.56 2.94 22.70
C GLU A 116 2.94 1.47 22.69
N ASN A 117 1.94 0.57 22.61
CA ASN A 117 2.18 -0.87 22.54
C ASN A 117 2.84 -1.25 21.22
N LEU A 118 2.42 -0.64 20.11
CA LEU A 118 3.04 -0.84 18.80
C LEU A 118 4.49 -0.35 18.79
N GLU A 119 4.76 0.81 19.40
CA GLU A 119 6.10 1.38 19.48
C GLU A 119 7.04 0.47 20.26
N PHE A 120 6.60 0.00 21.43
CA PHE A 120 7.35 -0.94 22.25
C PHE A 120 7.76 -2.18 21.44
N HIS A 121 6.81 -2.80 20.75
CA HIS A 121 7.09 -3.99 19.95
C HIS A 121 7.99 -3.69 18.76
N ILE A 122 7.79 -2.58 18.04
CA ILE A 122 8.65 -2.20 16.93
C ILE A 122 10.08 -1.98 17.39
N LEU A 123 10.29 -1.21 18.46
CA LEU A 123 11.62 -0.96 19.02
C LEU A 123 12.28 -2.25 19.51
N GLU A 124 11.51 -3.16 20.13
CA GLU A 124 12.00 -4.48 20.55
C GLU A 124 12.53 -5.30 19.37
N VAL A 125 11.78 -5.36 18.25
CA VAL A 125 12.24 -6.04 17.02
C VAL A 125 13.53 -5.42 16.52
N LEU A 126 13.56 -4.09 16.41
CA LEU A 126 14.70 -3.37 15.89
C LEU A 126 15.93 -3.55 16.76
N GLU A 127 15.76 -3.68 18.08
CA GLU A 127 16.85 -3.96 19.00
C GLU A 127 17.34 -5.41 18.87
N GLN A 128 16.44 -6.38 18.79
CA GLN A 128 16.79 -7.81 18.63
C GLN A 128 17.66 -8.07 17.39
N PHE A 129 17.44 -7.33 16.30
CA PHE A 129 18.21 -7.46 15.06
C PHE A 129 19.36 -6.44 14.94
N GLY A 130 19.57 -5.58 15.95
CA GLY A 130 20.62 -4.55 15.91
C GLY A 130 20.42 -3.51 14.81
N LEU A 131 19.17 -3.11 14.58
CA LEU A 131 18.67 -2.26 13.49
C LEU A 131 18.21 -0.87 13.92
N LYS A 132 18.11 -0.61 15.23
CA LYS A 132 17.53 0.64 15.78
C LYS A 132 18.03 1.93 15.12
N ASN A 133 19.31 1.99 14.75
CA ASN A 133 19.93 3.17 14.11
C ASN A 133 20.24 2.95 12.61
N LYS A 134 19.75 1.85 12.02
CA LYS A 134 20.02 1.45 10.64
C LYS A 134 18.82 1.64 9.71
N ILE A 135 17.65 1.95 10.26
CA ILE A 135 16.44 2.19 9.47
C ILE A 135 16.58 3.49 8.71
N PHE A 136 16.36 3.42 7.42
CA PHE A 136 16.25 4.62 6.59
C PHE A 136 14.81 5.08 6.43
N SER A 137 13.93 4.17 6.01
CA SER A 137 12.52 4.47 5.73
C SER A 137 11.61 3.37 6.27
N ILE A 138 10.40 3.78 6.62
CA ILE A 138 9.29 2.94 7.03
C ILE A 138 8.11 3.34 6.15
N VAL A 139 7.46 2.36 5.53
CA VAL A 139 6.14 2.55 4.92
C VAL A 139 5.12 2.30 6.01
N THR A 140 4.07 3.11 6.14
CA THR A 140 2.94 2.80 7.01
C THR A 140 1.60 2.72 6.29
N ASP A 141 0.68 1.85 6.75
CA ASP A 141 -0.72 2.03 6.44
C ASP A 141 -1.21 3.36 7.06
N ASN A 142 -2.45 3.75 6.75
CA ASN A 142 -2.96 5.04 7.17
C ASN A 142 -3.62 5.03 8.55
N ALA A 143 -3.49 3.94 9.32
CA ALA A 143 -4.07 3.86 10.65
C ALA A 143 -3.41 4.87 11.60
N ALA A 144 -4.22 5.51 12.45
CA ALA A 144 -3.75 6.56 13.35
C ALA A 144 -2.70 6.04 14.35
N ASN A 145 -2.87 4.80 14.81
CA ASN A 145 -2.04 4.20 15.85
C ASN A 145 -0.61 3.97 15.35
N ILE A 146 -0.44 3.31 14.19
CA ILE A 146 0.88 3.06 13.60
C ILE A 146 1.59 4.35 13.20
N ARG A 147 0.85 5.36 12.72
CA ARG A 147 1.44 6.65 12.40
C ARG A 147 2.04 7.33 13.62
N ARG A 148 1.32 7.34 14.73
CA ARG A 148 1.82 7.94 15.97
C ARG A 148 3.07 7.21 16.44
N THR A 149 3.06 5.89 16.39
CA THR A 149 4.21 5.03 16.70
C THR A 149 5.45 5.34 15.87
N VAL A 150 5.30 5.46 14.55
CA VAL A 150 6.46 5.61 13.65
C VAL A 150 7.01 7.03 13.67
N LEU A 151 6.22 8.04 14.08
CA LEU A 151 6.72 9.40 14.33
C LEU A 151 7.71 9.49 15.49
N ASP A 152 7.60 8.60 16.47
CA ASP A 152 8.51 8.57 17.62
C ASP A 152 9.81 7.80 17.30
N ILE A 153 9.89 7.14 16.13
CA ILE A 153 11.13 6.59 15.56
C ILE A 153 11.91 7.72 14.87
N ASN A 154 13.18 7.92 15.27
CA ASN A 154 14.05 8.97 14.75
C ASN A 154 14.48 8.72 13.29
N LEU A 155 13.60 9.00 12.34
CA LEU A 155 13.84 8.92 10.90
C LEU A 155 14.37 10.25 10.35
N ASP A 156 15.11 10.16 9.23
CA ASP A 156 15.67 11.31 8.54
C ASP A 156 14.63 12.11 7.72
N HIS A 157 13.42 11.57 7.61
CA HIS A 157 12.28 12.09 6.86
C HIS A 157 10.96 11.53 7.44
N GLU A 158 9.83 12.08 7.02
CA GLU A 158 8.53 11.52 7.39
C GLU A 158 8.34 10.10 6.83
N PRO A 159 7.61 9.21 7.54
CA PRO A 159 7.28 7.88 7.05
C PRO A 159 6.54 7.95 5.70
N ILE A 160 6.81 6.98 4.82
CA ILE A 160 6.08 6.86 3.56
C ILE A 160 4.71 6.30 3.88
N ARG A 161 3.66 6.85 3.28
CA ARG A 161 2.32 6.27 3.43
C ARG A 161 2.10 5.22 2.36
N CYS A 162 1.42 4.13 2.68
CA CYS A 162 1.11 3.09 1.72
C CYS A 162 0.24 3.67 0.59
N ILE A 163 0.84 3.84 -0.58
CA ILE A 163 0.19 4.51 -1.71
C ILE A 163 -0.94 3.65 -2.29
N GLY A 164 -0.79 2.32 -2.23
CA GLY A 164 -1.85 1.39 -2.60
C GLY A 164 -3.10 1.60 -1.74
N HIS A 165 -2.92 1.86 -0.44
CA HIS A 165 -4.01 2.20 0.47
C HIS A 165 -4.63 3.56 0.14
N VAL A 166 -3.83 4.58 -0.20
CA VAL A 166 -4.36 5.90 -0.63
C VAL A 166 -5.23 5.77 -1.87
N LEU A 167 -4.76 5.09 -2.91
CA LEU A 167 -5.53 4.85 -4.13
C LEU A 167 -6.80 4.04 -3.84
N HIS A 168 -6.70 3.08 -2.91
CA HIS A 168 -7.85 2.34 -2.43
C HIS A 168 -8.92 3.24 -1.81
N LEU A 169 -8.54 4.13 -0.89
CA LEU A 169 -9.46 5.04 -0.24
C LEU A 169 -10.15 6.00 -1.22
N ILE A 170 -9.42 6.51 -2.21
CA ILE A 170 -9.97 7.42 -3.22
C ILE A 170 -11.10 6.73 -4.02
N VAL A 171 -10.82 5.55 -4.57
CA VAL A 171 -11.82 4.82 -5.38
C VAL A 171 -12.96 4.30 -4.51
N LYS A 172 -12.66 3.82 -3.31
CA LYS A 172 -13.67 3.35 -2.35
C LYS A 172 -14.64 4.47 -1.97
N LYS A 173 -14.14 5.65 -1.59
CA LYS A 173 -14.98 6.81 -1.24
C LYS A 173 -15.88 7.25 -2.40
N PHE A 174 -15.39 7.16 -3.64
CA PHE A 174 -16.22 7.40 -4.82
C PHE A 174 -17.36 6.37 -4.95
N ILE A 175 -17.04 5.07 -4.88
CA ILE A 175 -18.03 3.99 -4.97
C ILE A 175 -19.07 4.11 -3.84
N GLU A 176 -18.62 4.35 -2.60
CA GLU A 176 -19.50 4.53 -1.44
C GLU A 176 -20.46 5.69 -1.64
N LYS A 177 -19.99 6.82 -2.18
CA LYS A 177 -20.84 7.96 -2.50
C LYS A 177 -21.92 7.60 -3.54
N CYS A 178 -21.58 6.87 -4.59
CA CYS A 178 -22.58 6.39 -5.57
C CYS A 178 -23.60 5.44 -4.92
N GLU A 179 -23.15 4.53 -4.04
CA GLU A 179 -24.03 3.62 -3.33
C GLU A 179 -24.94 4.31 -2.31
N GLU A 180 -24.44 5.32 -1.60
CA GLU A 180 -25.24 6.09 -0.65
C GLU A 180 -26.34 6.86 -1.38
N ILE A 181 -26.02 7.46 -2.53
CA ILE A 181 -27.02 8.12 -3.38
C ILE A 181 -28.07 7.11 -3.87
N GLU A 182 -27.66 5.91 -4.29
CA GLU A 182 -28.62 4.86 -4.69
C GLU A 182 -29.52 4.38 -3.54
N LYS A 183 -28.98 4.20 -2.34
CA LYS A 183 -29.75 3.72 -1.18
C LYS A 183 -30.73 4.75 -0.63
N ASN A 184 -30.34 6.02 -0.65
CA ASN A 184 -31.12 7.10 -0.03
C ASN A 184 -32.23 7.64 -0.93
N ASN A 185 -32.21 7.33 -2.21
CA ASN A 185 -33.14 7.89 -3.18
C ASN A 185 -33.90 6.80 -3.94
N LYS A 186 -35.03 7.18 -4.54
CA LYS A 186 -35.81 6.31 -5.43
C LYS A 186 -35.57 6.66 -6.89
N LYS A 187 -35.72 5.67 -7.79
CA LYS A 187 -35.53 5.84 -9.24
C LYS A 187 -36.42 6.96 -9.84
N ASP A 188 -37.56 7.27 -9.21
CA ASP A 188 -38.55 8.25 -9.68
C ASP A 188 -38.39 9.64 -9.01
N GLU A 189 -37.36 9.86 -8.19
CA GLU A 189 -37.12 11.16 -7.56
C GLU A 189 -36.51 12.17 -8.55
N ILE A 190 -36.78 13.47 -8.31
CA ILE A 190 -36.24 14.54 -9.14
C ILE A 190 -34.81 14.82 -8.70
N PHE A 191 -33.86 14.36 -9.51
CA PHE A 191 -32.45 14.64 -9.35
C PHE A 191 -32.02 15.85 -10.17
N ASP A 192 -30.97 16.54 -9.71
CA ASP A 192 -30.15 17.28 -10.66
C ASP A 192 -29.35 16.30 -11.56
N ASN A 193 -28.79 16.80 -12.65
CA ASN A 193 -28.06 15.95 -13.60
C ASN A 193 -26.83 15.27 -12.97
N TYR A 194 -26.34 15.77 -11.84
CA TYR A 194 -25.18 15.23 -11.15
C TYR A 194 -25.57 14.04 -10.27
N GLU A 195 -26.58 14.20 -9.42
CA GLU A 195 -27.08 13.15 -8.53
C GLU A 195 -27.66 11.99 -9.33
N LYS A 196 -28.34 12.29 -10.44
CA LYS A 196 -28.87 11.27 -11.36
C LYS A 196 -27.77 10.32 -11.83
N ASN A 197 -26.68 10.87 -12.37
CA ASN A 197 -25.58 10.06 -12.91
C ASN A 197 -24.90 9.22 -11.83
N MET A 198 -24.84 9.72 -10.59
CA MET A 198 -24.27 8.95 -9.47
C MET A 198 -25.21 7.85 -8.97
N PHE A 199 -26.52 8.13 -8.96
CA PHE A 199 -27.55 7.14 -8.69
C PHE A 199 -27.49 6.00 -9.72
N GLU A 200 -27.36 6.31 -11.01
CA GLU A 200 -27.25 5.33 -12.11
C GLU A 200 -26.06 4.39 -11.90
N ILE A 201 -24.87 4.93 -11.58
CA ILE A 201 -23.70 4.12 -11.25
C ILE A 201 -23.93 3.23 -10.02
N GLY A 202 -24.48 3.78 -8.94
CA GLY A 202 -24.80 3.00 -7.73
C GLY A 202 -25.78 1.86 -8.03
N TYR A 203 -26.78 2.13 -8.87
CA TYR A 203 -27.81 1.18 -9.29
C TYR A 203 -27.23 0.06 -10.18
N ILE A 204 -26.38 0.41 -11.13
CA ILE A 204 -25.64 -0.55 -11.97
C ILE A 204 -24.77 -1.48 -11.12
N LEU A 205 -24.05 -0.94 -10.13
CA LEU A 205 -23.24 -1.75 -9.20
C LEU A 205 -24.12 -2.70 -8.37
N SER A 206 -25.29 -2.22 -7.90
CA SER A 206 -26.29 -3.02 -7.18
C SER A 206 -26.82 -4.18 -8.04
N LYS A 207 -27.16 -3.93 -9.31
CA LYS A 207 -27.55 -4.96 -10.29
C LYS A 207 -26.44 -5.98 -10.49
N CYS A 208 -25.21 -5.53 -10.74
CA CYS A 208 -24.05 -6.38 -10.94
C CYS A 208 -23.87 -7.38 -9.80
N ARG A 209 -23.95 -6.91 -8.55
CA ARG A 209 -23.83 -7.76 -7.36
C ARG A 209 -24.95 -8.79 -7.25
N LYS A 210 -26.19 -8.42 -7.59
CA LYS A 210 -27.34 -9.34 -7.58
C LYS A 210 -27.19 -10.45 -8.61
N ILE A 211 -26.69 -10.12 -9.81
CA ILE A 211 -26.38 -11.10 -10.86
C ILE A 211 -25.34 -12.09 -10.33
N VAL A 212 -24.20 -11.60 -9.84
CA VAL A 212 -23.11 -12.43 -9.33
C VAL A 212 -23.55 -13.32 -8.17
N CYS A 213 -24.30 -12.75 -7.22
CA CYS A 213 -24.87 -13.47 -6.09
C CYS A 213 -25.74 -14.65 -6.57
N SER A 214 -26.59 -14.42 -7.57
CA SER A 214 -27.48 -15.45 -8.13
C SER A 214 -26.71 -16.63 -8.74
N PHE A 215 -25.66 -16.36 -9.52
CA PHE A 215 -24.78 -17.42 -10.03
C PHE A 215 -24.01 -18.10 -8.90
N ASN A 216 -23.48 -17.35 -7.93
CA ASN A 216 -22.68 -17.92 -6.86
C ASN A 216 -23.46 -18.89 -5.96
N HIS A 217 -24.76 -18.66 -5.78
CA HIS A 217 -25.67 -19.52 -5.03
C HIS A 217 -26.32 -20.66 -5.84
N SER A 218 -26.12 -20.72 -7.16
CA SER A 218 -26.74 -21.75 -8.01
C SER A 218 -25.69 -22.52 -8.80
N SER A 219 -25.48 -23.79 -8.44
CA SER A 219 -24.60 -24.70 -9.21
C SER A 219 -25.05 -24.83 -10.66
N ASN A 220 -26.37 -24.93 -10.89
CA ASN A 220 -26.94 -25.02 -12.23
C ASN A 220 -26.61 -23.78 -13.06
N LEU A 221 -26.76 -22.56 -12.52
CA LEU A 221 -26.39 -21.35 -13.28
C LEU A 221 -24.89 -21.29 -13.60
N LYS A 222 -24.02 -21.80 -12.73
CA LYS A 222 -22.57 -21.91 -13.02
C LYS A 222 -22.30 -22.88 -14.16
N GLU A 223 -22.89 -24.08 -14.10
CA GLU A 223 -22.74 -25.08 -15.16
C GLU A 223 -23.25 -24.55 -16.50
N LEU A 224 -24.41 -23.89 -16.51
CA LEU A 224 -24.93 -23.26 -17.73
C LEU A 224 -24.03 -22.17 -18.28
N LEU A 225 -23.40 -21.37 -17.41
CA LEU A 225 -22.43 -20.35 -17.82
C LEU A 225 -21.18 -20.99 -18.43
N ASP A 226 -20.72 -22.10 -17.87
CA ASP A 226 -19.59 -22.86 -18.42
C ASP A 226 -19.96 -23.48 -19.78
N GLU A 227 -21.16 -24.04 -19.92
CA GLU A 227 -21.69 -24.58 -21.18
C GLU A 227 -21.80 -23.52 -22.28
N GLN A 228 -22.25 -22.30 -21.95
CA GLN A 228 -22.31 -21.20 -22.92
C GLN A 228 -20.93 -20.77 -23.42
N GLN A 229 -19.88 -21.01 -22.63
CA GLN A 229 -18.50 -20.67 -22.94
C GLN A 229 -17.69 -21.84 -23.52
N LYS A 230 -18.32 -22.96 -23.88
CA LYS A 230 -17.62 -24.18 -24.33
C LYS A 230 -16.68 -23.97 -25.53
N ASP A 231 -16.98 -22.98 -26.37
CA ASP A 231 -16.23 -22.65 -27.58
C ASP A 231 -15.17 -21.54 -27.34
N GLU A 232 -15.12 -20.98 -26.11
CA GLU A 232 -14.12 -19.99 -25.71
C GLU A 232 -12.80 -20.66 -25.29
N GLU A 233 -11.68 -19.99 -25.54
CA GLU A 233 -10.34 -20.49 -25.17
C GLU A 233 -10.20 -20.74 -23.66
N LYS A 234 -10.92 -19.95 -22.85
CA LYS A 234 -10.92 -20.07 -21.40
C LYS A 234 -12.30 -19.79 -20.85
N VAL A 235 -12.88 -20.80 -20.21
CA VAL A 235 -14.12 -20.68 -19.43
C VAL A 235 -13.88 -19.84 -18.18
N LEU A 236 -14.76 -18.87 -17.95
CA LEU A 236 -14.64 -17.89 -16.88
C LEU A 236 -15.87 -17.89 -15.99
N GLY A 237 -15.67 -18.01 -14.67
CA GLY A 237 -16.73 -17.80 -13.68
C GLY A 237 -16.97 -16.32 -13.35
N LEU A 238 -18.04 -15.99 -12.65
CA LEU A 238 -18.24 -14.64 -12.11
C LEU A 238 -17.33 -14.36 -10.92
N VAL A 239 -16.96 -13.10 -10.71
CA VAL A 239 -16.10 -12.67 -9.60
C VAL A 239 -16.94 -11.99 -8.54
N GLN A 240 -16.86 -12.50 -7.30
CA GLN A 240 -17.56 -11.93 -6.15
C GLN A 240 -16.97 -10.57 -5.77
N ASP A 241 -17.84 -9.58 -5.55
CA ASP A 241 -17.43 -8.31 -4.96
C ASP A 241 -17.32 -8.42 -3.44
N VAL A 242 -16.18 -7.99 -2.92
CA VAL A 242 -15.84 -7.85 -1.51
C VAL A 242 -15.74 -6.35 -1.21
N LYS A 243 -16.80 -5.79 -0.62
CA LYS A 243 -16.96 -4.33 -0.44
C LYS A 243 -15.77 -3.64 0.23
N THR A 244 -15.02 -4.36 1.07
CA THR A 244 -13.85 -3.82 1.76
C THR A 244 -12.65 -3.57 0.84
N ARG A 245 -12.64 -4.06 -0.42
CA ARG A 245 -11.54 -3.91 -1.39
C ARG A 245 -12.05 -3.53 -2.79
N TRP A 246 -11.93 -2.26 -3.18
CA TRP A 246 -12.43 -1.77 -4.49
C TRP A 246 -11.94 -2.57 -5.72
N HIS A 247 -10.77 -3.22 -5.65
CA HIS A 247 -10.25 -4.08 -6.71
C HIS A 247 -11.23 -5.21 -7.07
N SER A 248 -11.91 -5.82 -6.10
CA SER A 248 -12.93 -6.85 -6.39
C SER A 248 -14.12 -6.27 -7.13
N THR A 249 -14.50 -5.03 -6.83
CA THR A 249 -15.59 -4.34 -7.53
C THR A 249 -15.22 -4.14 -9.00
N LEU A 250 -14.00 -3.67 -9.30
CA LEU A 250 -13.53 -3.51 -10.68
C LEU A 250 -13.46 -4.85 -11.43
N LEU A 251 -12.95 -5.91 -10.79
CA LEU A 251 -12.89 -7.25 -11.37
C LEU A 251 -14.27 -7.82 -11.65
N MET A 252 -15.23 -7.62 -10.72
CA MET A 252 -16.63 -8.01 -10.87
C MET A 252 -17.23 -7.34 -12.11
N ILE A 253 -17.17 -6.01 -12.21
CA ILE A 253 -17.80 -5.29 -13.33
C ILE A 253 -17.14 -5.62 -14.67
N LYS A 254 -15.81 -5.79 -14.71
CA LYS A 254 -15.10 -6.25 -15.91
C LYS A 254 -15.54 -7.64 -16.33
N ARG A 255 -15.74 -8.56 -15.37
CA ARG A 255 -16.18 -9.93 -15.64
C ARG A 255 -17.62 -9.96 -16.14
N ILE A 256 -18.52 -9.20 -15.53
CA ILE A 256 -19.91 -9.09 -15.97
C ILE A 256 -19.99 -8.50 -17.36
N HIS A 257 -19.30 -7.39 -17.63
CA HIS A 257 -19.29 -6.79 -18.97
C HIS A 257 -18.75 -7.78 -20.02
N LYS A 258 -17.72 -8.57 -19.70
CA LYS A 258 -17.19 -9.59 -20.63
C LYS A 258 -18.17 -10.74 -20.90
N LEU A 259 -18.91 -11.17 -19.87
CA LEU A 259 -19.78 -12.35 -19.95
C LEU A 259 -21.26 -12.00 -20.18
N HIS A 260 -21.59 -10.71 -20.39
CA HIS A 260 -22.97 -10.24 -20.44
C HIS A 260 -23.82 -10.98 -21.47
N SER A 261 -23.30 -11.21 -22.69
CA SER A 261 -24.03 -11.94 -23.74
C SER A 261 -24.41 -13.37 -23.35
N PHE A 262 -23.50 -14.07 -22.65
CA PHE A 262 -23.77 -15.43 -22.15
C PHE A 262 -24.79 -15.40 -21.00
N ILE A 263 -24.66 -14.44 -20.09
CA ILE A 263 -25.58 -14.25 -18.96
C ILE A 263 -26.99 -13.95 -19.48
N GLU A 264 -27.11 -13.03 -20.45
CA GLU A 264 -28.36 -12.65 -21.08
C GLU A 264 -29.03 -13.85 -21.75
N THR A 265 -28.27 -14.67 -22.49
CA THR A 265 -28.76 -15.89 -23.13
C THR A 265 -29.34 -16.88 -22.11
N ILE A 266 -28.70 -17.05 -20.94
CA ILE A 266 -29.18 -17.93 -19.87
C ILE A 266 -30.50 -17.44 -19.30
N PHE A 267 -30.60 -16.15 -18.97
CA PHE A 267 -31.80 -15.59 -18.36
C PHE A 267 -32.98 -15.41 -19.33
N HIS A 268 -32.74 -15.45 -20.64
CA HIS A 268 -33.82 -15.56 -21.62
C HIS A 268 -34.47 -16.94 -21.68
N ARG A 269 -33.86 -18.00 -21.12
CA ARG A 269 -34.47 -19.33 -21.02
C ARG A 269 -35.72 -19.30 -20.15
N GLN A 270 -36.75 -20.02 -20.57
CA GLN A 270 -38.10 -19.96 -19.97
C GLN A 270 -38.13 -20.34 -18.49
N GLU A 271 -37.24 -21.24 -18.07
CA GLU A 271 -37.06 -21.70 -16.68
C GLU A 271 -36.60 -20.57 -15.73
N TYR A 272 -35.90 -19.57 -16.25
CA TYR A 272 -35.28 -18.50 -15.46
C TYR A 272 -35.97 -17.14 -15.59
N LYS A 273 -36.96 -17.01 -16.49
CA LYS A 273 -37.76 -15.78 -16.65
C LYS A 273 -38.45 -15.34 -15.35
N ASN A 274 -38.75 -16.29 -14.46
CA ASN A 274 -39.43 -16.02 -13.19
C ASN A 274 -38.51 -15.52 -12.06
N LEU A 275 -37.18 -15.58 -12.23
CA LEU A 275 -36.23 -15.18 -11.18
C LEU A 275 -36.18 -13.67 -10.93
N LYS A 276 -36.85 -12.84 -11.76
CA LYS A 276 -36.93 -11.37 -11.63
C LYS A 276 -35.55 -10.71 -11.44
N ILE A 277 -34.49 -11.29 -11.99
CA ILE A 277 -33.15 -10.69 -11.97
C ILE A 277 -33.13 -9.61 -13.04
N ASN A 278 -32.97 -8.36 -12.61
CA ASN A 278 -32.91 -7.23 -13.52
C ASN A 278 -31.52 -7.18 -14.17
N LEU A 279 -31.44 -7.59 -15.43
CA LEU A 279 -30.22 -7.54 -16.22
C LEU A 279 -29.81 -6.10 -16.55
N LEU A 280 -28.58 -5.96 -17.02
CA LEU A 280 -28.06 -4.70 -17.53
C LEU A 280 -28.67 -4.44 -18.91
N GLU A 281 -29.28 -3.27 -19.08
CA GLU A 281 -29.76 -2.75 -20.36
C GLU A 281 -28.58 -2.23 -21.21
N ASN A 282 -28.82 -1.97 -22.50
CA ASN A 282 -27.75 -1.52 -23.41
C ASN A 282 -27.11 -0.20 -22.96
N ASP A 283 -27.90 0.76 -22.50
CA ASP A 283 -27.37 2.03 -21.99
C ASP A 283 -26.56 1.80 -20.70
N GLU A 284 -27.07 0.98 -19.78
CA GLU A 284 -26.35 0.60 -18.55
C GLU A 284 -25.03 -0.15 -18.84
N LEU A 285 -24.94 -0.91 -19.93
CA LEU A 285 -23.69 -1.55 -20.37
C LEU A 285 -22.66 -0.52 -20.87
N ILE A 286 -23.12 0.52 -21.57
CA ILE A 286 -22.26 1.63 -22.01
C ILE A 286 -21.74 2.37 -20.78
N GLU A 287 -22.61 2.70 -19.83
CA GLU A 287 -22.24 3.37 -18.57
C GLU A 287 -21.30 2.51 -17.72
N LEU A 288 -21.54 1.20 -17.64
CA LEU A 288 -20.66 0.24 -16.97
C LEU A 288 -19.27 0.23 -17.61
N ARG A 289 -19.20 0.30 -18.94
CA ARG A 289 -17.93 0.38 -19.67
C ARG A 289 -17.20 1.69 -19.38
N GLU A 290 -17.91 2.82 -19.37
CA GLU A 290 -17.34 4.12 -19.03
C GLU A 290 -16.76 4.12 -17.60
N LEU A 291 -17.45 3.49 -16.65
CA LEU A 291 -16.93 3.29 -15.29
C LEU A 291 -15.67 2.42 -15.27
N ILE A 292 -15.66 1.30 -16.00
CA ILE A 292 -14.50 0.41 -16.13
C ILE A 292 -13.29 1.17 -16.67
N ASP A 293 -13.49 1.97 -17.72
CA ASP A 293 -12.43 2.73 -18.38
C ASP A 293 -11.89 3.83 -17.47
N LEU A 294 -12.76 4.48 -16.68
CA LEU A 294 -12.38 5.51 -15.72
C LEU A 294 -11.58 4.95 -14.52
N LEU A 295 -11.94 3.77 -14.02
CA LEU A 295 -11.27 3.14 -12.87
C LEU A 295 -10.01 2.35 -13.26
N SER A 296 -9.87 1.94 -14.52
CA SER A 296 -8.72 1.14 -14.98
C SER A 296 -7.35 1.81 -14.78
N PRO A 297 -7.17 3.15 -14.97
CA PRO A 297 -5.94 3.85 -14.61
C PRO A 297 -5.50 3.66 -13.16
N PHE A 298 -6.44 3.68 -12.19
CA PHE A 298 -6.14 3.47 -10.78
C PHE A 298 -5.62 2.05 -10.53
N ASN A 299 -6.21 1.06 -11.21
CA ASN A 299 -5.82 -0.35 -11.06
C ASN A 299 -4.42 -0.56 -11.60
N LYS A 300 -4.15 -0.01 -12.78
CA LYS A 300 -2.84 -0.07 -13.41
C LYS A 300 -1.75 0.50 -12.50
N ILE A 301 -1.98 1.68 -11.90
CA ILE A 301 -1.01 2.28 -10.98
C ILE A 301 -0.88 1.46 -9.70
N SER A 302 -1.99 0.98 -9.13
CA SER A 302 -1.96 0.16 -7.92
C SER A 302 -1.16 -1.14 -8.12
N GLU A 303 -1.38 -1.85 -9.23
CA GLU A 303 -0.61 -3.04 -9.62
C GLU A 303 0.87 -2.69 -9.84
N THR A 304 1.15 -1.59 -10.52
CA THR A 304 2.52 -1.14 -10.78
C THR A 304 3.26 -0.78 -9.48
N LEU A 305 2.59 -0.20 -8.48
CA LEU A 305 3.21 0.15 -7.20
C LEU A 305 3.29 -1.04 -6.23
N SER A 306 2.60 -2.14 -6.53
CA SER A 306 2.63 -3.39 -5.76
C SER A 306 3.68 -4.39 -6.27
N GLY A 307 4.56 -3.95 -7.17
CA GLY A 307 5.67 -4.74 -7.70
C GLY A 307 6.85 -4.83 -6.74
N GLU A 308 7.62 -5.91 -6.88
CA GLU A 308 8.73 -6.27 -5.97
C GLU A 308 10.05 -6.44 -6.72
N THR A 309 10.02 -6.53 -8.05
CA THR A 309 11.20 -6.80 -8.89
C THR A 309 11.81 -5.53 -9.50
N TYR A 310 11.27 -4.35 -9.17
CA TYR A 310 11.73 -3.05 -9.66
C TYR A 310 11.44 -1.94 -8.64
N VAL A 311 12.10 -0.79 -8.83
CA VAL A 311 11.99 0.38 -7.95
C VAL A 311 10.59 1.00 -8.03
N THR A 312 9.80 0.87 -6.97
CA THR A 312 8.44 1.40 -6.91
C THR A 312 8.33 2.82 -6.36
N SER A 313 9.19 3.22 -5.41
CA SER A 313 9.17 4.59 -4.83
C SER A 313 9.29 5.69 -5.87
N SER A 314 10.15 5.49 -6.88
CA SER A 314 10.35 6.45 -7.97
C SER A 314 9.14 6.61 -8.90
N LEU A 315 8.16 5.69 -8.83
CA LEU A 315 6.98 5.67 -9.69
C LEU A 315 5.77 6.36 -9.06
N ILE A 316 5.83 6.70 -7.76
CA ILE A 316 4.69 7.27 -7.02
C ILE A 316 4.26 8.62 -7.62
N ILE A 317 5.17 9.59 -7.69
CA ILE A 317 4.86 10.94 -8.18
C ILE A 317 4.46 10.92 -9.67
N PRO A 318 5.19 10.21 -10.57
CA PRO A 318 4.72 9.99 -11.95
C PRO A 318 3.34 9.34 -12.04
N GLY A 319 3.06 8.33 -11.19
CA GLY A 319 1.79 7.61 -11.16
C GLY A 319 0.61 8.51 -10.77
N PHE A 320 0.78 9.36 -9.76
CA PHE A 320 -0.22 10.35 -9.38
C PHE A 320 -0.47 11.37 -10.48
N LYS A 321 0.59 11.90 -11.11
CA LYS A 321 0.45 12.81 -12.25
C LYS A 321 -0.20 12.16 -13.47
N TYR A 322 -0.01 10.86 -13.66
CA TYR A 322 -0.72 10.09 -14.67
C TYR A 322 -2.22 10.00 -14.38
N ILE A 323 -2.61 9.75 -13.12
CA ILE A 323 -4.02 9.73 -12.70
C ILE A 323 -4.64 11.12 -12.86
N GLU A 324 -3.98 12.17 -12.36
CA GLU A 324 -4.43 13.57 -12.51
C GLU A 324 -4.69 13.90 -13.98
N LYS A 325 -3.78 13.51 -14.88
CA LYS A 325 -3.96 13.67 -16.33
C LYS A 325 -5.18 12.92 -16.86
N LYS A 326 -5.47 11.71 -16.37
CA LYS A 326 -6.62 10.90 -16.78
C LYS A 326 -7.95 11.43 -16.25
N LEU A 327 -7.92 12.15 -15.13
CA LEU A 327 -9.09 12.79 -14.54
C LEU A 327 -9.43 14.14 -15.17
N LYS A 328 -8.55 14.71 -16.01
CA LYS A 328 -8.89 15.93 -16.77
C LYS A 328 -10.10 15.68 -17.65
N ILE A 329 -11.06 16.60 -17.56
CA ILE A 329 -12.27 16.59 -18.38
C ILE A 329 -11.88 16.97 -19.81
N GLU A 330 -12.29 16.15 -20.76
CA GLU A 330 -12.12 16.36 -22.20
C GLU A 330 -13.50 16.63 -22.85
N GLU A 331 -13.52 17.38 -23.95
CA GLU A 331 -14.79 17.77 -24.61
C GLU A 331 -15.62 16.56 -25.04
N LYS A 332 -14.94 15.50 -25.50
CA LYS A 332 -15.51 14.23 -25.94
C LYS A 332 -16.09 13.35 -24.83
N ASP A 333 -15.82 13.67 -23.55
CA ASP A 333 -16.33 12.88 -22.44
C ASP A 333 -17.86 12.99 -22.39
N SER A 334 -18.55 11.88 -22.12
CA SER A 334 -19.98 11.87 -21.82
C SER A 334 -20.27 12.70 -20.55
N ASP A 335 -21.51 13.15 -20.37
CA ASP A 335 -21.88 13.88 -19.15
C ASP A 335 -21.70 13.01 -17.90
N LEU A 336 -21.89 11.69 -18.01
CA LEU A 336 -21.57 10.72 -16.97
C LEU A 336 -20.08 10.74 -16.63
N VAL A 337 -19.20 10.59 -17.62
CA VAL A 337 -17.73 10.62 -17.40
C VAL A 337 -17.29 11.96 -16.83
N LYS A 338 -17.84 13.09 -17.30
CA LYS A 338 -17.54 14.42 -16.77
C LYS A 338 -17.89 14.54 -15.28
N ASN A 339 -19.09 14.08 -14.90
CA ASN A 339 -19.55 14.09 -13.52
C ASN A 339 -18.71 13.16 -12.63
N MET A 340 -18.42 11.94 -13.08
CA MET A 340 -17.55 11.01 -12.34
C MET A 340 -16.14 11.59 -12.16
N LYS A 341 -15.53 12.11 -13.23
CA LYS A 341 -14.20 12.76 -13.17
C LYS A 341 -14.17 13.90 -12.17
N LYS A 342 -15.19 14.76 -12.14
CA LYS A 342 -15.28 15.87 -11.18
C LYS A 342 -15.21 15.38 -9.74
N ILE A 343 -16.02 14.37 -9.37
CA ILE A 343 -16.06 13.82 -8.01
C ILE A 343 -14.75 13.14 -7.65
N ILE A 344 -14.24 12.29 -8.53
CA ILE A 344 -13.00 11.58 -8.28
C ILE A 344 -11.85 12.58 -8.15
N THR A 345 -11.85 13.68 -8.91
CA THR A 345 -10.87 14.76 -8.78
C THR A 345 -10.97 15.45 -7.42
N GLU A 346 -12.18 15.83 -6.97
CA GLU A 346 -12.38 16.43 -5.64
C GLU A 346 -11.85 15.53 -4.51
N ILE A 347 -12.14 14.22 -4.56
CA ILE A 347 -11.63 13.25 -3.60
C ILE A 347 -10.10 13.09 -3.77
N PHE A 348 -9.60 12.98 -4.99
CA PHE A 348 -8.18 12.80 -5.27
C PHE A 348 -7.34 13.98 -4.77
N ASP A 349 -7.83 15.21 -4.93
CA ASP A 349 -7.15 16.42 -4.47
C ASP A 349 -7.15 16.50 -2.94
N GLU A 350 -8.28 16.19 -2.28
CA GLU A 350 -8.37 16.09 -0.81
C GLU A 350 -7.31 15.13 -0.25
N TYR A 351 -7.17 13.94 -0.85
CA TYR A 351 -6.17 12.97 -0.44
C TYR A 351 -4.76 13.36 -0.90
N SER A 352 -4.57 14.03 -2.03
CA SER A 352 -3.23 14.45 -2.44
C SER A 352 -2.67 15.54 -1.53
N GLU A 353 -3.52 16.45 -1.05
CA GLU A 353 -3.16 17.51 -0.09
C GLU A 353 -2.92 16.96 1.32
N ASN A 354 -3.84 16.14 1.85
CA ASN A 354 -3.72 15.57 3.21
C ASN A 354 -2.50 14.64 3.41
N TYR A 355 -1.92 14.19 2.31
CA TYR A 355 -0.80 13.24 2.29
C TYR A 355 0.51 13.90 1.84
N ASP A 356 0.47 15.20 1.49
CA ASP A 356 1.63 15.99 1.07
C ASP A 356 2.53 15.26 0.05
N LEU A 357 1.94 14.44 -0.83
CA LEU A 357 2.68 13.55 -1.72
C LEU A 357 3.65 14.34 -2.61
N GLU A 358 3.18 15.46 -3.16
CA GLU A 358 3.97 16.35 -4.02
C GLU A 358 4.93 17.26 -3.25
N LYS A 359 4.85 17.30 -1.93
CA LYS A 359 5.78 18.04 -1.07
C LYS A 359 6.76 17.12 -0.36
N ASN A 360 6.50 15.81 -0.33
CA ASN A 360 7.34 14.83 0.34
C ASN A 360 8.75 14.78 -0.32
N PRO A 361 9.80 15.23 0.39
CA PRO A 361 11.12 15.36 -0.20
C PRO A 361 11.74 14.02 -0.62
N LEU A 362 11.42 12.93 0.09
CA LEU A 362 11.89 11.59 -0.23
C LEU A 362 11.28 11.09 -1.54
N LEU A 363 9.97 11.26 -1.75
CA LEU A 363 9.30 10.83 -2.98
C LEU A 363 9.78 11.62 -4.21
N LEU A 364 10.02 12.91 -4.02
CA LEU A 364 10.63 13.76 -5.04
C LEU A 364 12.07 13.33 -5.32
N ALA A 365 12.86 13.02 -4.30
CA ALA A 365 14.22 12.51 -4.47
C ALA A 365 14.24 11.15 -5.18
N ALA A 366 13.33 10.23 -4.85
CA ALA A 366 13.21 8.93 -5.51
C ALA A 366 12.88 9.10 -7.00
N SER A 367 11.94 9.98 -7.34
CA SER A 367 11.61 10.31 -8.73
C SER A 367 12.78 10.98 -9.45
N PHE A 368 13.53 11.85 -8.76
CA PHE A 368 14.71 12.51 -9.31
C PHE A 368 15.84 11.51 -9.61
N LEU A 369 16.10 10.55 -8.72
CA LEU A 369 17.14 9.54 -8.85
C LEU A 369 16.80 8.44 -9.87
N ASN A 370 15.59 8.45 -10.44
CA ASN A 370 15.25 7.62 -11.59
C ASN A 370 15.62 8.37 -12.89
N PRO A 371 16.53 7.83 -13.72
CA PRO A 371 17.00 8.51 -14.94
C PRO A 371 15.88 8.95 -15.88
N PHE A 372 14.80 8.16 -15.96
CA PHE A 372 13.64 8.45 -16.80
C PHE A 372 12.81 9.64 -16.28
N TYR A 373 12.80 9.86 -14.96
CA TYR A 373 11.94 10.85 -14.29
C TYR A 373 12.71 12.06 -13.74
N LYS A 374 14.05 12.08 -13.85
CA LYS A 374 14.95 13.08 -13.24
C LYS A 374 14.64 14.55 -13.54
N ASN A 375 13.98 14.82 -14.67
CA ASN A 375 13.60 16.16 -15.11
C ASN A 375 12.14 16.53 -14.80
N PHE A 376 11.38 15.66 -14.16
CA PHE A 376 9.96 15.85 -13.84
C PHE A 376 9.11 16.28 -15.05
N GLN A 377 9.41 15.76 -16.25
CA GLN A 377 8.75 16.17 -17.49
C GLN A 377 7.25 15.89 -17.50
N PHE A 378 6.80 14.94 -16.68
CA PHE A 378 5.39 14.60 -16.47
C PHE A 378 4.62 15.64 -15.63
N VAL A 379 5.30 16.62 -15.01
CA VAL A 379 4.65 17.71 -14.27
C VAL A 379 4.38 18.89 -15.19
N THR A 380 3.18 19.45 -15.11
CA THR A 380 2.77 20.67 -15.79
C THR A 380 2.04 21.58 -14.81
N PRO A 381 2.22 22.91 -14.84
CA PRO A 381 3.09 23.69 -15.74
C PRO A 381 4.59 23.65 -15.37
N SER A 382 5.46 24.12 -16.27
CA SER A 382 6.93 23.97 -16.17
C SER A 382 7.55 24.60 -14.91
N TYR A 383 6.97 25.67 -14.35
CA TYR A 383 7.49 26.28 -13.12
C TYR A 383 7.42 25.33 -11.91
N ARG A 384 6.46 24.40 -11.88
CA ARG A 384 6.37 23.40 -10.80
C ARG A 384 7.53 22.40 -10.85
N ARG A 385 8.13 22.19 -12.03
CA ARG A 385 9.30 21.31 -12.18
C ARG A 385 10.52 21.87 -11.46
N SER A 386 10.73 23.19 -11.51
CA SER A 386 11.84 23.82 -10.79
C SER A 386 11.69 23.68 -9.28
N ASP A 387 10.47 23.75 -8.75
CA ASP A 387 10.21 23.55 -7.32
C ASP A 387 10.52 22.11 -6.92
N PHE A 388 10.06 21.12 -7.70
CA PHE A 388 10.34 19.70 -7.44
C PHE A 388 11.84 19.41 -7.48
N LEU A 389 12.55 19.93 -8.48
CA LEU A 389 14.01 19.82 -8.58
C LEU A 389 14.71 20.45 -7.38
N LYS A 390 14.23 21.61 -6.91
CA LYS A 390 14.82 22.30 -5.76
C LYS A 390 14.67 21.48 -4.48
N VAL A 391 13.47 20.94 -4.23
CA VAL A 391 13.18 20.12 -3.05
C VAL A 391 13.98 18.81 -3.08
N ALA A 392 13.96 18.09 -4.21
CA ALA A 392 14.70 16.83 -4.37
C ALA A 392 16.21 17.01 -4.14
N LYS A 393 16.82 18.02 -4.78
CA LYS A 393 18.25 18.31 -4.60
C LYS A 393 18.58 18.76 -3.18
N GLY A 394 17.74 19.61 -2.59
CA GLY A 394 17.91 20.08 -1.22
C GLY A 394 17.94 18.91 -0.24
N PHE A 395 16.98 17.99 -0.37
CA PHE A 395 16.91 16.78 0.44
C PHE A 395 18.15 15.90 0.30
N LEU A 396 18.63 15.66 -0.92
CA LEU A 396 19.85 14.85 -1.15
C LEU A 396 21.09 15.50 -0.52
N ILE A 397 21.22 16.82 -0.63
CA ILE A 397 22.31 17.58 -0.01
C ILE A 397 22.23 17.49 1.51
N ASP A 398 21.05 17.66 2.09
CA ASP A 398 20.88 17.62 3.54
C ASP A 398 21.08 16.21 4.10
N LEU A 399 20.67 15.18 3.35
CA LEU A 399 20.95 13.79 3.72
C LEU A 399 22.45 13.47 3.65
N PHE A 400 23.16 13.95 2.64
CA PHE A 400 24.61 13.80 2.54
C PHE A 400 25.35 14.49 3.71
N LYS A 401 24.94 15.70 4.09
CA LYS A 401 25.54 16.43 5.23
C LYS A 401 25.42 15.71 6.57
N LYS A 402 24.46 14.77 6.72
CA LYS A 402 24.31 13.97 7.94
C LYS A 402 25.44 12.96 8.13
N LYS A 403 26.28 12.74 7.11
CA LYS A 403 27.47 11.86 7.15
C LYS A 403 27.18 10.39 7.49
N ARG A 404 25.91 9.99 7.40
CA ARG A 404 25.45 8.62 7.69
C ARG A 404 26.05 7.59 6.73
N PHE A 405 26.48 8.03 5.55
CA PHE A 405 26.96 7.16 4.46
C PHE A 405 28.42 7.41 4.07
N ASP A 406 29.18 8.21 4.84
CA ASP A 406 30.55 8.62 4.48
C ASP A 406 31.49 7.43 4.27
N GLU A 407 31.38 6.39 5.11
CA GLU A 407 32.20 5.18 4.99
C GLU A 407 31.99 4.47 3.63
N GLN A 408 30.74 4.37 3.19
CA GLN A 408 30.34 3.72 1.94
C GLN A 408 30.83 4.54 0.73
N ILE A 409 30.58 5.85 0.75
CA ILE A 409 31.02 6.78 -0.30
C ILE A 409 32.56 6.77 -0.41
N THR A 410 33.27 6.83 0.71
CA THR A 410 34.74 6.80 0.75
C THR A 410 35.29 5.51 0.15
N LYS A 411 34.65 4.37 0.43
CA LYS A 411 35.03 3.07 -0.12
C LYS A 411 34.89 3.05 -1.65
N ILE A 412 33.77 3.52 -2.21
CA ILE A 412 33.54 3.56 -3.66
C ILE A 412 34.56 4.50 -4.34
N SER A 413 34.79 5.67 -3.76
CA SER A 413 35.75 6.67 -4.27
C SER A 413 37.19 6.13 -4.29
N LYS A 414 37.60 5.37 -3.27
CA LYS A 414 38.92 4.71 -3.23
C LYS A 414 39.08 3.66 -4.33
N VAL A 415 38.05 2.87 -4.62
CA VAL A 415 38.09 1.88 -5.71
C VAL A 415 38.30 2.56 -7.07
N LYS A 416 37.65 3.71 -7.30
CA LYS A 416 37.85 4.51 -8.52
C LYS A 416 39.29 5.00 -8.64
N LYS A 417 39.82 5.66 -7.60
CA LYS A 417 41.20 6.16 -7.58
C LYS A 417 42.21 5.04 -7.86
N ASN A 418 42.06 3.88 -7.21
CA ASN A 418 42.93 2.73 -7.44
C ASN A 418 42.88 2.21 -8.89
N LYS A 419 41.69 2.19 -9.53
CA LYS A 419 41.57 1.81 -10.95
C LYS A 419 42.26 2.81 -11.88
N GLU A 420 42.08 4.12 -11.62
CA GLU A 420 42.73 5.19 -12.40
C GLU A 420 44.24 5.18 -12.24
N ASP A 421 44.76 5.03 -11.01
CA ASP A 421 46.19 4.96 -10.72
C ASP A 421 46.84 3.74 -11.39
N ASN A 422 46.18 2.59 -11.36
CA ASN A 422 46.66 1.39 -12.06
C ASN A 422 46.70 1.58 -13.59
N LEU A 423 45.75 2.35 -14.15
CA LEU A 423 45.76 2.70 -15.58
C LEU A 423 46.90 3.66 -15.91
N ARG A 424 47.10 4.70 -15.09
CA ARG A 424 48.19 5.69 -15.25
C ARG A 424 49.56 5.03 -15.16
N LYS A 425 49.75 4.13 -14.19
CA LYS A 425 50.97 3.31 -14.06
C LYS A 425 51.21 2.43 -15.28
N LYS A 426 50.16 1.85 -15.87
CA LYS A 426 50.27 1.09 -17.14
C LYS A 426 50.65 1.95 -18.35
N LEU A 427 50.33 3.24 -18.31
CA LEU A 427 50.59 4.19 -19.40
C LEU A 427 51.88 5.00 -19.21
N ASN A 428 52.72 4.67 -18.20
CA ASN A 428 53.94 5.40 -17.85
C ASN A 428 53.74 6.91 -17.65
N PHE A 429 52.56 7.33 -17.20
CA PHE A 429 52.35 8.70 -16.74
C PHE A 429 52.86 8.81 -15.31
N GLU A 430 54.05 9.38 -15.12
CA GLU A 430 54.49 9.85 -13.81
C GLU A 430 53.75 11.15 -13.46
N SER A 431 53.10 11.17 -12.30
CA SER A 431 52.63 12.41 -11.69
C SER A 431 52.95 12.39 -10.21
N GLU A 432 53.82 13.30 -9.79
CA GLU A 432 53.92 13.78 -8.42
C GLU A 432 52.64 14.54 -8.07
N SER A 433 51.71 13.86 -7.41
CA SER A 433 50.72 14.52 -6.57
C SER A 433 50.20 13.51 -5.56
N GLU A 434 50.91 13.38 -4.45
CA GLU A 434 50.30 13.03 -3.18
C GLU A 434 49.41 14.21 -2.76
N SER A 435 48.21 14.29 -3.33
CA SER A 435 47.16 15.07 -2.69
C SER A 435 46.58 14.17 -1.60
N ASP A 436 47.04 14.41 -0.37
CA ASP A 436 46.35 14.01 0.84
C ASP A 436 44.85 14.21 0.65
N GLY A 437 44.07 13.20 1.02
CA GLY A 437 42.67 13.07 0.64
C GLY A 437 41.86 14.32 0.93
N ASP A 438 41.45 15.02 -0.14
CA ASP A 438 40.38 16.01 -0.06
C ASP A 438 39.15 15.29 0.53
N ASP A 439 38.77 15.70 1.73
CA ASP A 439 37.54 15.26 2.38
C ASP A 439 36.38 15.52 1.42
N ILE A 440 35.59 14.48 1.13
CA ILE A 440 34.41 14.61 0.26
C ILE A 440 33.47 15.63 0.89
N ASP A 441 33.13 16.68 0.14
CA ASP A 441 32.43 17.83 0.69
C ASP A 441 31.11 18.15 -0.05
N VAL A 442 30.46 19.25 0.35
CA VAL A 442 29.20 19.69 -0.25
C VAL A 442 29.37 20.14 -1.71
N PHE A 443 30.58 20.52 -2.13
CA PHE A 443 30.87 20.85 -3.52
C PHE A 443 30.83 19.59 -4.40
N ASP A 444 31.32 18.45 -3.91
CA ASP A 444 31.28 17.19 -4.64
C ASP A 444 29.85 16.75 -4.99
N ILE A 445 28.93 16.76 -4.02
CA ILE A 445 27.52 16.39 -4.31
C ILE A 445 26.87 17.38 -5.28
N LYS A 446 27.16 18.69 -5.18
CA LYS A 446 26.63 19.69 -6.11
C LYS A 446 27.15 19.45 -7.53
N ARG A 447 28.39 19.02 -7.68
CA ARG A 447 28.98 18.62 -8.97
C ARG A 447 28.29 17.39 -9.53
N GLU A 448 28.13 16.33 -8.73
CA GLU A 448 27.42 15.11 -9.16
C GLU A 448 25.97 15.41 -9.60
N LEU A 449 25.22 16.20 -8.82
CA LEU A 449 23.85 16.61 -9.15
C LEU A 449 23.75 17.37 -10.47
N LYS A 450 24.74 18.21 -10.78
CA LYS A 450 24.80 18.95 -12.04
C LYS A 450 25.07 18.00 -13.22
N ASN A 451 26.04 17.11 -13.07
CA ASN A 451 26.43 16.15 -14.11
C ASN A 451 25.31 15.13 -14.40
N TYR A 452 24.67 14.60 -13.36
CA TYR A 452 23.55 13.66 -13.48
C TYR A 452 22.35 14.24 -14.25
N LEU A 453 22.07 15.54 -14.07
CA LEU A 453 21.00 16.21 -14.80
C LEU A 453 21.30 16.40 -16.29
N THR A 454 22.58 16.51 -16.66
CA THR A 454 22.99 16.63 -18.06
C THR A 454 23.17 15.29 -18.75
N ASP A 455 23.20 14.19 -18.00
CA ASP A 455 23.28 12.84 -18.55
C ASP A 455 22.02 12.51 -19.39
N PRO A 456 22.15 11.97 -20.61
CA PRO A 456 21.01 11.69 -21.48
C PRO A 456 20.34 10.32 -21.25
N SER A 457 20.89 9.48 -20.36
CA SER A 457 20.45 8.10 -20.14
C SER A 457 19.04 8.03 -19.56
N ASN A 458 18.28 7.06 -20.05
CA ASN A 458 16.94 6.69 -19.59
C ASN A 458 16.87 5.19 -19.21
N ASP A 459 18.00 4.65 -18.77
CA ASP A 459 18.12 3.26 -18.31
C ASP A 459 17.22 3.01 -17.08
N ASP A 460 16.94 1.73 -16.81
CA ASP A 460 16.39 1.32 -15.53
C ASP A 460 17.24 1.88 -14.37
N ALA A 461 16.58 2.37 -13.32
CA ALA A 461 17.25 3.12 -12.27
C ALA A 461 18.33 2.29 -11.56
N LEU A 462 18.08 0.99 -11.32
CA LEU A 462 19.09 0.13 -10.70
C LEU A 462 20.26 -0.02 -11.66
N ILE A 463 20.01 -0.49 -12.87
CA ILE A 463 21.06 -0.70 -13.89
C ILE A 463 21.92 0.56 -14.09
N TYR A 464 21.29 1.74 -14.10
CA TYR A 464 21.99 3.01 -14.22
C TYR A 464 22.95 3.26 -13.06
N TRP A 465 22.50 3.11 -11.81
CA TRP A 465 23.35 3.35 -10.65
C TRP A 465 24.47 2.32 -10.53
N GLU A 466 24.31 1.11 -11.09
CA GLU A 466 25.35 0.06 -11.07
C GLU A 466 26.54 0.47 -11.92
N LYS A 467 26.20 0.87 -13.14
CA LYS A 467 27.15 1.23 -14.18
C LYS A 467 27.89 2.50 -13.78
N ASN A 468 27.17 3.44 -13.16
CA ASN A 468 27.67 4.79 -12.92
C ASN A 468 28.08 5.05 -11.46
N GLN A 469 28.11 4.04 -10.58
CA GLN A 469 28.49 4.21 -9.17
C GLN A 469 29.86 4.85 -8.95
N HIS A 470 30.82 4.58 -9.84
CA HIS A 470 32.15 5.19 -9.76
C HIS A 470 32.18 6.62 -10.31
N GLU A 471 31.26 6.97 -11.20
CA GLU A 471 31.12 8.35 -11.68
C GLU A 471 30.40 9.23 -10.65
N PHE A 472 29.38 8.66 -10.00
CA PHE A 472 28.54 9.32 -9.01
C PHE A 472 28.57 8.58 -7.65
N PRO A 473 29.71 8.54 -6.94
CA PRO A 473 29.84 7.80 -5.68
C PRO A 473 28.86 8.29 -4.60
N ILE A 474 28.56 9.59 -4.54
CA ILE A 474 27.61 10.13 -3.56
C ILE A 474 26.18 9.77 -3.97
N LEU A 475 25.76 10.10 -5.20
CA LEU A 475 24.39 9.90 -5.62
C LEU A 475 24.02 8.43 -5.76
N SER A 476 24.93 7.55 -6.19
CA SER A 476 24.67 6.11 -6.24
C SER A 476 24.44 5.52 -4.86
N THR A 477 25.21 5.97 -3.86
CA THR A 477 25.01 5.57 -2.47
C THR A 477 23.64 6.02 -1.96
N LEU A 478 23.27 7.29 -2.16
CA LEU A 478 21.95 7.79 -1.75
C LEU A 478 20.80 7.10 -2.51
N ALA A 479 20.98 6.84 -3.81
CA ALA A 479 20.00 6.14 -4.64
C ALA A 479 19.77 4.72 -4.16
N SER A 480 20.82 3.99 -3.76
CA SER A 480 20.70 2.61 -3.26
C SER A 480 19.78 2.50 -2.04
N VAL A 481 19.70 3.54 -1.21
CA VAL A 481 18.88 3.55 0.01
C VAL A 481 17.50 4.15 -0.25
N ILE A 482 17.41 5.23 -1.02
CA ILE A 482 16.15 5.91 -1.33
C ILE A 482 15.27 5.06 -2.25
N LEU A 483 15.84 4.49 -3.31
CA LEU A 483 15.09 3.72 -4.30
C LEU A 483 14.67 2.35 -3.76
N ALA A 484 15.37 1.82 -2.76
CA ALA A 484 14.96 0.60 -2.06
C ALA A 484 13.65 0.81 -1.27
N ALA A 485 13.21 2.05 -1.02
CA ALA A 485 11.97 2.27 -0.30
C ALA A 485 10.78 1.75 -1.13
N PRO A 486 9.90 0.90 -0.57
CA PRO A 486 8.74 0.40 -1.29
C PRO A 486 7.66 1.47 -1.36
N ALA A 487 6.82 1.41 -2.40
CA ALA A 487 5.66 2.29 -2.53
C ALA A 487 4.42 1.81 -1.74
N THR A 488 4.38 0.52 -1.38
CA THR A 488 3.21 -0.12 -0.78
C THR A 488 3.59 -1.14 0.29
N SER A 489 2.67 -1.38 1.21
CA SER A 489 2.68 -2.50 2.17
C SER A 489 2.20 -3.82 1.55
N VAL A 490 1.64 -3.79 0.33
CA VAL A 490 0.98 -4.95 -0.31
C VAL A 490 1.84 -6.21 -0.42
N PRO A 491 3.16 -6.14 -0.68
CA PRO A 491 4.01 -7.34 -0.69
C PRO A 491 3.96 -8.15 0.60
N SER A 492 3.97 -7.48 1.77
CA SER A 492 3.85 -8.19 3.05
C SER A 492 2.45 -8.78 3.21
N GLU A 493 1.38 -8.07 2.80
CA GLU A 493 0.01 -8.61 2.80
C GLU A 493 -0.14 -9.86 1.91
N ARG A 494 0.53 -9.89 0.74
CA ARG A 494 0.51 -11.05 -0.17
C ARG A 494 1.21 -12.24 0.44
N LEU A 495 2.36 -12.00 1.06
CA LEU A 495 3.09 -13.02 1.81
C LEU A 495 2.21 -13.63 2.91
N PHE A 496 1.51 -12.80 3.69
CA PHE A 496 0.62 -13.27 4.75
C PHE A 496 -0.63 -13.98 4.22
N SER A 497 -1.18 -13.54 3.09
CA SER A 497 -2.31 -14.22 2.43
C SER A 497 -1.89 -15.61 1.95
N HIS A 498 -0.71 -15.73 1.34
CA HIS A 498 -0.15 -17.01 0.92
C HIS A 498 0.13 -17.91 2.12
N ALA A 499 0.78 -17.38 3.15
CA ALA A 499 1.07 -18.08 4.39
C ALA A 499 -0.20 -18.54 5.12
N GLY A 500 -1.23 -17.69 5.20
CA GLY A 500 -2.51 -18.04 5.84
C GLY A 500 -3.19 -19.21 5.15
N SER A 501 -3.25 -19.17 3.81
CA SER A 501 -3.85 -20.25 3.01
C SER A 501 -3.10 -21.59 3.11
N GLN A 502 -1.77 -21.56 3.28
CA GLN A 502 -0.96 -22.78 3.36
C GLN A 502 -0.75 -23.30 4.77
N LEU A 503 -0.59 -22.41 5.75
CA LEU A 503 -0.17 -22.75 7.12
C LEU A 503 -1.33 -22.76 8.11
N TRP A 504 -2.33 -21.88 7.96
CA TRP A 504 -3.47 -21.82 8.89
C TRP A 504 -4.66 -22.68 8.43
N ASP A 505 -5.10 -22.53 7.18
CA ASP A 505 -6.32 -23.20 6.69
C ASP A 505 -6.16 -24.73 6.55
N ARG A 506 -4.92 -25.23 6.42
CA ARG A 506 -4.61 -26.66 6.30
C ARG A 506 -4.30 -27.36 7.64
N ARG A 507 -5.05 -27.03 8.71
CA ARG A 507 -5.09 -27.78 9.99
C ARG A 507 -3.74 -27.94 10.74
N ASN A 508 -2.82 -26.98 10.63
CA ASN A 508 -1.58 -27.05 11.41
C ASN A 508 -1.70 -26.26 12.72
N ARG A 509 -1.55 -26.94 13.87
CA ARG A 509 -1.30 -26.32 15.19
C ARG A 509 0.14 -25.77 15.25
N LEU A 510 0.50 -24.89 14.33
CA LEU A 510 1.77 -24.19 14.37
C LEU A 510 1.74 -23.18 15.52
N SER A 511 2.74 -23.25 16.40
CA SER A 511 2.93 -22.21 17.40
C SER A 511 3.34 -20.91 16.70
N LYS A 512 2.98 -19.76 17.27
CA LYS A 512 3.34 -18.42 16.74
C LYS A 512 4.83 -18.32 16.43
N SER A 513 5.69 -18.79 17.34
CA SER A 513 7.14 -18.79 17.16
C SER A 513 7.62 -19.66 15.99
N ASN A 514 6.99 -20.81 15.73
CA ASN A 514 7.37 -21.65 14.60
C ASN A 514 6.88 -21.05 13.29
N PHE A 515 5.69 -20.44 13.27
CA PHE A 515 5.20 -19.71 12.11
C PHE A 515 6.15 -18.55 11.76
N GLU A 516 6.55 -17.74 12.74
CA GLU A 516 7.53 -16.65 12.56
C GLU A 516 8.84 -17.14 11.93
N LYS A 517 9.39 -18.25 12.44
CA LYS A 517 10.63 -18.83 11.92
C LYS A 517 10.46 -19.38 10.50
N ILE A 518 9.34 -20.03 10.20
CA ILE A 518 9.05 -20.55 8.87
C ILE A 518 8.91 -19.40 7.87
N MET A 519 8.18 -18.34 8.23
CA MET A 519 8.04 -17.16 7.37
C MET A 519 9.37 -16.46 7.15
N PHE A 520 10.17 -16.29 8.21
CA PHE A 520 11.51 -15.73 8.10
C PHE A 520 12.38 -16.60 7.18
N ILE A 521 12.41 -17.91 7.36
CA ILE A 521 13.19 -18.79 6.50
C ILE A 521 12.66 -18.71 5.07
N TYR A 522 11.37 -18.91 4.82
CA TYR A 522 10.78 -18.92 3.49
C TYR A 522 11.15 -17.69 2.66
N GLU A 523 11.10 -16.49 3.25
CA GLU A 523 11.44 -15.24 2.56
C GLU A 523 12.94 -15.01 2.40
N ASN A 524 13.76 -15.54 3.31
CA ASN A 524 15.22 -15.33 3.31
C ASN A 524 16.00 -16.57 2.80
N PHE A 525 15.31 -17.63 2.36
CA PHE A 525 15.93 -18.87 1.92
C PHE A 525 16.27 -18.78 0.44
N ASP A 526 17.56 -18.63 0.16
CA ASP A 526 18.09 -18.68 -1.20
C ASP A 526 18.16 -20.12 -1.68
N VAL A 527 17.51 -20.42 -2.81
CA VAL A 527 17.71 -21.64 -3.60
C VAL A 527 18.70 -21.38 -4.72
#